data_AF-A0A7H8JYM7-F1
#
_entry.id   AF-A0A7H8JYM7-F1
#
_cell.length_a   1.000
_cell.length_b   1.000
_cell.length_c   1.000
_cell.angle_alpha   90.00
_cell.angle_beta   90.00
_cell.angle_gamma   90.00
#
_symmetry.space_group_name_H-M   'P 1'
#
loop_
_entity.id
_entity.type
_entity.pdbx_description
1 polymer ?
#
loop_
_entity_poly.entity_id
_entity_poly.type
_entity_poly.pdbx_seq_one_letter_code
_entity_poly.pdbx_strand_id
1 'polypeptide(L)'
;MSDQQADTDRIKESAKTLTRIHSDFKNNSNPADDLGVGTLGAQSLIDVFDDFGSNWKIHRERLMEELEKLAKVLTQAGKSYDEIDHALAEALRAKDKPKKGAGK
;
A
#
# COMPACT_ATOMS: atom_id res chain seq x y z
N MET A 1 -4.90 8.20 23.94
CA MET A 1 -4.88 8.73 22.57
C MET A 1 -3.53 8.50 21.88
N SER A 2 -2.36 8.63 22.54
CA SER A 2 -1.07 8.47 21.84
C SER A 2 -0.84 7.07 21.24
N ASP A 3 -1.33 6.01 21.88
CA ASP A 3 -1.19 4.63 21.40
C ASP A 3 -2.00 4.38 20.11
N GLN A 4 -3.29 4.77 20.12
CA GLN A 4 -4.16 4.69 18.93
C GLN A 4 -3.63 5.54 17.76
N GLN A 5 -3.05 6.70 18.06
CA GLN A 5 -2.43 7.54 17.04
C GLN A 5 -1.19 6.88 16.45
N ALA A 6 -0.33 6.29 17.29
CA ALA A 6 0.84 5.54 16.84
C ALA A 6 0.45 4.34 15.94
N ASP A 7 -0.63 3.63 16.28
CA ASP A 7 -1.13 2.52 15.46
C ASP A 7 -1.74 3.00 14.13
N THR A 8 -2.47 4.12 14.16
CA THR A 8 -3.01 4.74 12.94
C THR A 8 -1.88 5.20 12.00
N ASP A 9 -0.81 5.77 12.56
CA ASP A 9 0.37 6.17 11.79
C ASP A 9 1.10 4.95 11.19
N ARG A 10 1.22 3.85 11.95
CA ARG A 10 1.78 2.58 11.44
C ARG A 10 0.95 2.01 10.29
N ILE A 11 -0.38 2.07 10.37
CA ILE A 11 -1.28 1.62 9.30
C ILE A 11 -1.05 2.45 8.03
N LYS A 12 -1.02 3.78 8.16
CA LYS A 12 -0.76 4.69 7.04
C LYS A 12 0.61 4.46 6.41
N GLU A 13 1.64 4.25 7.23
CA GLU A 13 2.99 4.00 6.74
C GLU A 13 3.11 2.65 6.02
N SER A 14 2.42 1.63 6.53
CA SER A 14 2.30 0.33 5.86
C SER A 14 1.65 0.47 4.48
N ALA A 15 0.56 1.25 4.38
CA ALA A 15 -0.12 1.53 3.10
C ALA A 15 0.81 2.20 2.08
N LYS A 16 1.60 3.19 2.51
CA LYS A 16 2.59 3.85 1.64
C LYS A 16 3.69 2.89 1.20
N THR A 17 4.21 2.09 2.12
CA THR A 17 5.26 1.12 1.84
C THR A 17 4.81 0.11 0.80
N LEU A 18 3.60 -0.46 0.95
CA LEU A 18 3.04 -1.39 -0.02
C LEU A 18 2.82 -0.74 -1.39
N THR A 19 2.36 0.51 -1.41
CA THR A 19 2.20 1.27 -2.66
C THR A 19 3.54 1.48 -3.37
N ARG A 20 4.61 1.73 -2.61
CA ARG A 20 5.97 1.85 -3.14
C ARG A 20 6.47 0.53 -3.72
N ILE A 21 6.34 -0.56 -2.96
CA ILE A 21 6.71 -1.90 -3.43
C ILE A 21 5.95 -2.26 -4.71
N HIS A 22 4.65 -2.00 -4.75
CA HIS A 22 3.84 -2.17 -5.96
C HIS A 22 4.41 -1.39 -7.15
N SER A 23 4.77 -0.11 -6.95
CA SER A 23 5.40 0.70 -7.99
C SER A 23 6.74 0.14 -8.45
N ASP A 24 7.56 -0.39 -7.53
CA ASP A 24 8.85 -0.97 -7.86
C ASP A 24 8.68 -2.22 -8.75
N PHE A 25 7.72 -3.09 -8.44
CA PHE A 25 7.37 -4.23 -9.29
C PHE A 25 6.75 -3.82 -10.63
N LYS A 26 6.00 -2.72 -10.66
CA LYS A 26 5.41 -2.19 -11.90
C LYS A 26 6.48 -1.65 -12.86
N ASN A 27 7.49 -0.97 -12.32
CA ASN A 27 8.51 -0.29 -13.11
C ASN A 27 9.71 -1.19 -13.47
N ASN A 28 10.00 -2.21 -12.65
CA ASN A 28 11.06 -3.18 -12.90
C ASN A 28 10.45 -4.51 -13.32
N SER A 29 10.15 -4.64 -14.62
CA SER A 29 9.34 -5.72 -15.20
C SER A 29 10.01 -7.10 -15.15
N ASN A 30 10.39 -7.69 -16.29
CA ASN A 30 10.93 -9.03 -16.34
C ASN A 30 12.46 -8.96 -16.42
N PRO A 31 13.19 -9.54 -15.46
CA PRO A 31 14.65 -9.49 -15.46
C PRO A 31 15.30 -10.33 -16.58
N ALA A 32 14.50 -11.14 -17.29
CA ALA A 32 14.92 -11.85 -18.49
C ALA A 32 14.65 -11.06 -19.79
N ASP A 33 13.99 -9.89 -19.71
CA ASP A 33 13.86 -9.01 -20.88
C ASP A 33 15.27 -8.64 -21.38
N ASP A 34 15.45 -8.65 -22.70
CA ASP A 34 16.72 -8.41 -23.42
C ASP A 34 17.76 -9.56 -23.39
N LEU A 35 17.45 -10.72 -22.79
CA LEU A 35 18.32 -11.91 -22.87
C LEU A 35 17.98 -12.79 -24.09
N GLY A 36 18.54 -12.45 -25.26
CA GLY A 36 18.34 -13.21 -26.52
C GLY A 36 19.48 -14.16 -26.91
N VAL A 37 19.35 -14.80 -28.09
CA VAL A 37 20.37 -15.71 -28.68
C VAL A 37 21.77 -15.09 -28.71
N GLY A 38 21.86 -13.80 -29.03
CA GLY A 38 23.14 -13.08 -29.10
C GLY A 38 23.87 -12.96 -27.76
N THR A 39 23.14 -13.03 -26.64
CA THR A 39 23.70 -12.92 -25.29
C THR A 39 23.96 -14.30 -24.67
N LEU A 40 23.04 -15.24 -24.88
CA LEU A 40 23.03 -16.53 -24.20
C LEU A 40 23.73 -17.66 -24.98
N GLY A 41 23.85 -17.53 -26.31
CA GLY A 41 24.59 -18.46 -27.17
C GLY A 41 24.04 -19.89 -27.30
N ALA A 42 23.06 -20.28 -26.48
CA ALA A 42 22.45 -21.61 -26.47
C ALA A 42 20.92 -21.51 -26.47
N GLN A 43 20.26 -22.14 -27.44
CA GLN A 43 18.79 -22.14 -27.58
C GLN A 43 18.09 -22.70 -26.33
N SER A 44 18.61 -23.78 -25.75
CA SER A 44 18.05 -24.37 -24.53
C SER A 44 18.05 -23.43 -23.32
N LEU A 45 19.00 -22.49 -23.26
CA LEU A 45 19.05 -21.49 -22.20
C LEU A 45 18.00 -20.42 -22.43
N ILE A 46 17.76 -20.03 -23.69
CA ILE A 46 16.72 -19.08 -24.08
C ILE A 46 15.35 -19.63 -23.71
N ASP A 47 15.08 -20.89 -24.05
CA ASP A 47 13.79 -21.54 -23.76
C ASP A 47 13.49 -21.50 -22.24
N VAL A 48 14.51 -21.73 -21.41
CA VAL A 48 14.39 -21.65 -19.93
C VAL A 48 14.13 -20.21 -19.47
N PHE A 49 14.78 -19.21 -20.06
CA PHE A 49 14.55 -17.80 -19.72
C PHE A 49 13.18 -17.30 -20.19
N ASP A 50 12.66 -17.80 -21.31
CA ASP A 50 11.31 -17.53 -21.80
C ASP A 50 10.24 -18.12 -20.85
N ASP A 51 10.43 -19.38 -20.44
CA ASP A 51 9.57 -20.04 -19.45
C ASP A 51 9.60 -19.30 -18.11
N PHE A 52 10.80 -18.89 -17.66
CA PHE A 52 10.96 -18.08 -16.47
C PHE A 52 10.24 -16.74 -16.60
N GLY A 53 10.47 -16.00 -17.70
CA GLY A 53 9.88 -14.68 -17.92
C GLY A 53 8.35 -14.71 -17.96
N SER A 54 7.79 -15.74 -18.60
CA SER A 54 6.34 -15.97 -18.66
C SER A 54 5.75 -16.23 -17.27
N ASN A 55 6.35 -17.16 -16.51
CA ASN A 55 5.91 -17.45 -15.15
C ASN A 55 6.09 -16.24 -14.21
N TRP A 56 7.23 -15.57 -14.30
CA TRP A 56 7.53 -14.37 -13.54
C TRP A 56 6.48 -13.28 -13.80
N LYS A 57 6.12 -13.04 -15.06
CA LYS A 57 5.09 -12.05 -15.42
C LYS A 57 3.76 -12.36 -14.74
N ILE A 58 3.27 -13.60 -14.84
CA ILE A 58 1.99 -14.03 -14.24
C ILE A 58 2.01 -13.83 -12.72
N HIS A 59 3.08 -14.31 -12.06
CA HIS A 59 3.18 -14.21 -10.61
C HIS A 59 3.37 -12.76 -10.12
N ARG A 60 4.13 -11.95 -10.85
CA ARG A 60 4.35 -10.53 -10.56
C ARG A 60 3.05 -9.73 -10.70
N GLU A 61 2.28 -9.95 -11.77
CA GLU A 61 0.99 -9.29 -11.97
C GLU A 61 0.02 -9.62 -10.84
N ARG A 62 -0.10 -10.90 -10.47
CA ARG A 62 -0.91 -11.32 -9.32
C ARG A 62 -0.44 -10.70 -8.00
N LEU A 63 0.88 -10.65 -7.76
CA LEU A 63 1.43 -10.01 -6.56
C LEU A 63 1.08 -8.52 -6.52
N MET A 64 1.21 -7.81 -7.65
CA MET A 64 0.85 -6.40 -7.75
C MET A 64 -0.64 -6.17 -7.42
N GLU A 65 -1.54 -6.96 -7.97
CA GLU A 65 -2.98 -6.85 -7.64
C GLU A 65 -3.25 -7.00 -6.14
N GLU A 66 -2.62 -7.97 -5.47
CA GLU A 66 -2.79 -8.19 -4.04
C GLU A 66 -2.18 -7.06 -3.19
N LEU A 67 -1.00 -6.54 -3.59
CA LEU A 67 -0.39 -5.38 -2.94
C LEU A 67 -1.29 -4.13 -3.06
N GLU A 68 -1.88 -3.90 -4.23
CA GLU A 68 -2.79 -2.77 -4.44
C GLU A 68 -4.06 -2.90 -3.58
N LYS A 69 -4.67 -4.08 -3.53
CA LYS A 69 -5.83 -4.35 -2.67
C LYS A 69 -5.50 -4.08 -1.21
N LEU A 70 -4.38 -4.62 -0.71
CA LEU A 70 -3.98 -4.44 0.68
C LEU A 70 -3.67 -2.97 1.01
N ALA A 71 -2.96 -2.27 0.13
CA ALA A 71 -2.67 -0.84 0.30
C ALA A 71 -3.96 0.00 0.37
N LYS A 72 -4.97 -0.31 -0.46
CA LYS A 72 -6.29 0.35 -0.42
C LYS A 72 -7.00 0.10 0.92
N VAL A 73 -7.01 -1.13 1.40
CA VAL A 73 -7.64 -1.48 2.70
C VAL A 73 -6.98 -0.72 3.84
N LEU A 74 -5.64 -0.70 3.90
CA LEU A 74 -4.91 0.02 4.96
C LEU A 74 -5.11 1.53 4.87
N THR A 75 -5.14 2.09 3.66
CA THR A 75 -5.45 3.52 3.46
C THR A 75 -6.83 3.86 3.99
N GLN A 76 -7.83 3.03 3.69
CA GLN A 76 -9.20 3.24 4.15
C GLN A 76 -9.30 3.10 5.68
N ALA A 77 -8.65 2.09 6.25
CA ALA A 77 -8.61 1.89 7.70
C ALA A 77 -8.00 3.12 8.40
N GLY A 78 -6.86 3.61 7.94
CA GLY A 78 -6.21 4.80 8.50
C GLY A 78 -7.09 6.05 8.45
N LYS A 79 -7.81 6.27 7.34
CA LYS A 79 -8.78 7.38 7.22
C LYS A 79 -9.95 7.24 8.19
N SER A 80 -10.54 6.05 8.28
CA SER A 80 -11.67 5.81 9.17
C SER A 80 -11.29 6.00 10.64
N TYR A 81 -10.08 5.64 11.05
CA TYR A 81 -9.61 5.93 12.40
C TYR A 81 -9.48 7.43 12.66
N ASP A 82 -8.90 8.21 11.74
CA ASP A 82 -8.81 9.67 11.86
C ASP A 82 -10.20 10.32 11.96
N GLU A 83 -11.15 9.88 11.12
CA GLU A 83 -12.52 10.41 11.10
C GLU A 83 -13.24 10.16 12.43
N ILE A 84 -13.11 8.95 12.98
CA ILE A 84 -13.69 8.58 14.28
C ILE A 84 -13.05 9.41 15.40
N ASP A 85 -11.72 9.57 15.39
CA ASP A 85 -11.00 10.37 16.37
C ASP A 85 -11.44 11.84 16.34
N HIS A 86 -11.58 12.39 15.14
CA HIS A 86 -12.05 13.76 14.93
C HIS A 86 -13.48 13.95 15.43
N ALA A 87 -14.40 13.06 15.06
CA ALA A 87 -15.79 13.13 15.50
C ALA A 87 -15.93 13.02 17.03
N LEU A 88 -15.11 12.17 17.67
CA LEU A 88 -15.07 12.05 19.12
C LEU A 88 -14.56 13.35 19.76
N ALA A 89 -13.48 13.93 19.23
CA ALA A 89 -12.92 15.18 19.73
C ALA A 89 -13.91 16.35 19.57
N GLU A 90 -14.65 16.42 18.46
CA GLU A 90 -15.71 17.41 18.27
C GLU A 90 -16.86 17.24 19.27
N ALA A 91 -17.31 16.00 19.49
CA ALA A 91 -18.37 15.71 20.45
C ALA A 91 -17.98 16.08 21.89
N LEU A 92 -16.74 15.85 22.29
CA LEU A 92 -16.21 16.26 23.60
C LEU A 92 -16.14 17.79 23.72
N ARG A 93 -15.57 18.49 22.72
CA ARG A 93 -15.51 19.97 22.70
C ARG A 93 -16.89 20.62 22.73
N ALA A 94 -17.88 20.01 22.07
CA ALA A 94 -19.25 20.48 22.09
C ALA A 94 -19.87 20.38 23.49
N LYS A 95 -19.55 19.33 24.26
CA LYS A 95 -19.98 19.17 25.65
C LYS A 95 -19.27 20.12 26.62
N ASP A 96 -18.00 20.41 26.38
CA ASP A 96 -17.17 21.26 27.27
C ASP A 96 -17.41 22.77 27.06
N LYS A 97 -18.11 23.19 26.00
CA LYS A 97 -18.45 24.61 25.80
C LYS A 97 -19.39 25.09 26.92
N PRO A 98 -18.99 26.04 27.78
CA PRO A 98 -19.88 26.61 28.77
C PRO A 98 -21.02 27.35 28.07
N LYS A 99 -22.26 27.21 28.56
CA LYS A 99 -23.40 28.04 28.14
C LYS A 99 -23.06 29.50 28.42
N LYS A 100 -22.57 30.22 27.40
CA LYS A 100 -22.53 31.68 27.39
C LYS A 100 -23.97 32.17 27.48
N GLY A 101 -24.45 32.48 28.69
CA GLY A 101 -25.80 33.02 28.90
C GLY A 101 -26.51 32.73 30.22
N ALA A 102 -25.87 32.17 31.24
CA ALA A 102 -26.47 32.05 32.58
C ALA A 102 -25.61 32.76 33.63
N GLY A 103 -25.54 34.08 33.54
CA GLY A 103 -24.91 34.98 34.52
C GLY A 103 -25.62 36.31 34.44
N LYS A 104 -26.42 36.57 35.49
CA LYS A 104 -27.32 37.70 35.70
C LYS A 104 -26.55 38.99 35.98
#